data_AF-A0A1Y0CFT4-F1
#
_entry.id   AF-A0A1Y0CFT4-F1
#
_cell.length_a   1.000
_cell.length_b   1.000
_cell.length_c   1.000
_cell.angle_alpha   90.00
_cell.angle_beta   90.00
_cell.angle_gamma   90.00
#
_symmetry.space_group_name_H-M   'P 1'
#
loop_
_entity.id
_entity.type
_entity.pdbx_description
1 polymer ?
#
loop_
_entity_poly.entity_id
_entity_poly.type
_entity_poly.pdbx_seq_one_letter_code
_entity_poly.pdbx_strand_id
1 'polypeptide(L)'
;MRWQEPGVTTPRPPTVAEARQRDKARKAREAAEQWAALQEEKREQRKATGRKVLIGSVAVVGVVGAVALGYHLLHQDDEVAASCVKDGTNEVVPDEYCSRGYAGSHSTFIYAGSPYRYYYGGSSGGIGTIARGGTIEIPKGTTAKTKSGTSITKSGSSVSRGGFGSKSGGSSGS
;
A
#
# COMPACT_ATOMS: atom_id res chain seq x y z
N MET A 1 -58.43 18.14 -57.73
CA MET A 1 -57.26 18.39 -56.84
C MET A 1 -56.51 19.59 -57.41
N ARG A 2 -56.19 20.60 -56.61
CA ARG A 2 -55.50 21.81 -57.08
C ARG A 2 -54.02 21.69 -56.74
N TRP A 3 -53.17 21.58 -57.75
CA TRP A 3 -51.71 21.46 -57.59
C TRP A 3 -51.09 22.86 -57.52
N GLN A 4 -50.08 23.07 -56.69
CA GLN A 4 -49.40 24.36 -56.58
C GLN A 4 -48.18 24.36 -57.50
N GLU A 5 -48.16 25.22 -58.51
CA GLU A 5 -47.02 25.34 -59.42
C GLU A 5 -45.91 26.22 -58.81
N PRO A 6 -44.66 25.74 -58.81
CA PRO A 6 -43.53 26.48 -58.24
C PRO A 6 -43.29 27.76 -59.06
N GLY A 7 -43.34 28.91 -58.37
CA GLY A 7 -43.09 30.24 -58.97
C GLY A 7 -44.33 31.07 -59.28
N VAL A 8 -45.53 30.46 -59.38
CA VAL A 8 -46.79 31.16 -59.68
C VAL A 8 -47.60 31.44 -58.41
N THR A 9 -47.54 30.54 -57.42
CA THR A 9 -48.29 30.70 -56.17
C THR A 9 -47.53 31.55 -55.17
N THR A 10 -48.14 32.64 -54.69
CA THR A 10 -47.56 33.47 -53.63
C THR A 10 -47.64 32.75 -52.28
N PRO A 11 -46.53 32.67 -51.52
CA PRO A 11 -46.55 32.07 -50.20
C PRO A 11 -47.45 32.90 -49.26
N ARG A 12 -48.24 32.21 -48.43
CA ARG A 12 -49.10 32.84 -47.44
C ARG A 12 -48.25 33.67 -46.46
N PRO A 13 -48.68 34.88 -46.08
CA PRO A 13 -48.00 35.65 -45.04
C PRO A 13 -47.96 34.85 -43.73
N PRO A 14 -46.82 34.85 -43.02
CA PRO A 14 -46.66 34.05 -41.82
C PRO A 14 -47.62 34.49 -40.74
N THR A 15 -48.15 33.52 -40.00
CA THR A 15 -48.95 33.81 -38.81
C THR A 15 -48.06 34.31 -37.67
N VAL A 16 -48.62 35.03 -36.71
CA VAL A 16 -47.87 35.53 -35.53
C VAL A 16 -47.21 34.40 -34.72
N ALA A 17 -47.82 33.20 -34.73
CA ALA A 17 -47.27 32.02 -34.09
C ALA A 17 -46.04 31.49 -34.84
N GLU A 18 -46.08 31.41 -36.17
CA GLU A 18 -44.93 31.00 -37.00
C GLU A 18 -43.78 32.00 -36.94
N ALA A 19 -44.07 33.31 -36.88
CA ALA A 19 -43.06 34.34 -36.70
C ALA A 19 -42.31 34.14 -35.36
N ARG A 20 -43.02 33.87 -34.26
CA ARG A 20 -42.41 33.56 -32.96
C ARG A 20 -41.60 32.26 -32.96
N GLN A 21 -42.05 31.23 -33.67
CA GLN A 21 -41.30 29.97 -33.80
C GLN A 21 -39.99 30.18 -34.57
N ARG A 22 -40.01 30.99 -35.64
CA ARG A 22 -38.81 31.37 -36.40
C ARG A 22 -37.84 32.19 -35.56
N ASP A 23 -38.34 33.15 -34.78
CA ASP A 23 -37.53 33.93 -33.84
C ASP A 23 -36.89 33.05 -32.75
N LYS A 24 -37.66 32.13 -32.18
CA LYS A 24 -37.16 31.16 -31.18
C LYS A 24 -36.10 30.24 -31.79
N ALA A 25 -36.31 29.77 -33.02
CA ALA A 25 -35.35 28.95 -33.74
C ALA A 25 -34.06 29.71 -34.05
N ARG A 26 -34.13 31.00 -34.42
CA ARG A 26 -32.95 31.85 -34.62
C ARG A 26 -32.16 32.04 -33.33
N LYS A 27 -32.84 32.42 -32.24
CA LYS A 27 -32.19 32.57 -30.92
C LYS A 27 -31.57 31.26 -30.41
N ALA A 28 -32.21 30.13 -30.66
CA ALA A 28 -31.69 28.82 -30.29
C ALA A 28 -30.41 28.47 -31.08
N ARG A 29 -30.34 28.82 -32.38
CA ARG A 29 -29.14 28.64 -33.20
C ARG A 29 -28.00 29.53 -32.72
N GLU A 30 -28.26 30.82 -32.49
CA GLU A 30 -27.27 31.76 -31.95
C GLU A 30 -26.73 31.30 -30.59
N ALA A 31 -27.62 30.84 -29.68
CA ALA A 31 -27.21 30.31 -28.39
C ALA A 31 -26.37 29.03 -28.51
N ALA A 32 -26.70 28.15 -29.46
CA ALA A 32 -25.94 26.93 -29.73
C ALA A 32 -24.55 27.23 -30.32
N GLU A 33 -24.45 28.21 -31.21
CA GLU A 33 -23.18 28.68 -31.79
C GLU A 33 -22.27 29.29 -30.72
N GLN A 34 -22.82 30.12 -29.82
CA GLN A 34 -22.08 30.68 -28.69
C GLN A 34 -21.60 29.58 -27.73
N TRP A 35 -22.43 28.59 -27.43
CA TRP A 35 -22.04 27.45 -26.61
C TRP A 35 -20.96 26.58 -27.26
N ALA A 36 -21.04 26.37 -28.57
CA ALA A 36 -20.03 25.66 -29.32
C ALA A 36 -18.67 26.39 -29.23
N ALA A 37 -18.65 27.70 -29.51
CA ALA A 37 -17.44 28.52 -29.42
C ALA A 37 -16.79 28.44 -28.01
N LEU A 38 -17.59 28.57 -26.95
CA LEU A 38 -17.10 28.45 -25.57
C LEU A 38 -16.56 27.05 -25.24
N GLN A 39 -17.11 26.00 -25.84
CA GLN A 39 -16.59 24.64 -25.65
C GLN A 39 -15.26 24.44 -26.37
N GLU A 40 -15.06 25.03 -27.55
CA GLU A 40 -13.80 24.93 -28.28
C GLU A 40 -12.67 25.62 -27.52
N GLU A 41 -12.90 26.84 -27.05
CA GLU A 41 -11.98 27.59 -26.18
C GLU A 41 -11.61 26.77 -24.93
N LYS A 42 -12.61 26.22 -24.23
CA LYS A 42 -12.36 25.37 -23.04
C LYS A 42 -11.61 24.09 -23.39
N ARG A 43 -11.86 23.50 -24.56
CA ARG A 43 -11.19 22.27 -25.02
C ARG A 43 -9.72 22.53 -25.29
N GLU A 44 -9.38 23.68 -25.88
CA GLU A 44 -7.99 24.08 -26.09
C GLU A 44 -7.26 24.36 -24.77
N GLN A 45 -7.89 25.09 -23.85
CA GLN A 45 -7.35 25.32 -22.51
C GLN A 45 -7.13 24.02 -21.73
N ARG A 46 -8.07 23.07 -21.82
CA ARG A 46 -7.95 21.74 -21.20
C ARG A 46 -6.84 20.90 -21.85
N LYS A 47 -6.67 20.95 -23.18
CA LYS A 47 -5.57 20.26 -23.86
C LYS A 47 -4.21 20.81 -23.43
N ALA A 48 -4.09 22.14 -23.33
CA ALA A 48 -2.85 22.80 -22.92
C ALA A 48 -2.47 22.51 -21.46
N THR A 49 -3.45 22.52 -20.55
CA THR A 49 -3.22 22.21 -19.13
C THR A 49 -3.01 20.72 -18.89
N GLY A 50 -3.80 19.85 -19.55
CA GLY A 50 -3.72 18.41 -19.41
C GLY A 50 -2.34 17.83 -19.72
N ARG A 51 -1.67 18.33 -20.77
CA ARG A 51 -0.32 17.85 -21.15
C ARG A 51 0.73 18.20 -20.09
N LYS A 52 0.65 19.38 -19.48
CA LYS A 52 1.56 19.81 -18.40
C LYS A 52 1.34 19.01 -17.11
N VAL A 53 0.07 18.78 -16.75
CA VAL A 53 -0.30 17.97 -15.59
C VAL A 53 0.14 16.52 -15.76
N LEU A 54 -0.07 15.93 -16.94
CA LEU A 54 0.38 14.57 -17.24
C LEU A 54 1.91 14.43 -17.09
N ILE A 55 2.69 15.32 -17.70
CA ILE A 55 4.15 15.28 -17.60
C ILE A 55 4.63 15.47 -16.15
N GLY A 56 4.04 16.41 -15.41
CA GLY A 56 4.36 16.62 -13.99
C GLY A 56 4.03 15.41 -13.12
N SER A 57 2.88 14.77 -13.35
CA SER A 57 2.44 13.61 -12.58
C SER A 57 3.37 12.40 -12.76
N VAL A 58 3.81 12.12 -13.99
CA VAL A 58 4.71 10.98 -14.28
C VAL A 58 6.08 11.20 -13.64
N ALA A 59 6.62 12.43 -13.70
CA ALA A 59 7.92 12.74 -13.12
C ALA A 59 7.95 12.53 -11.59
N VAL A 60 6.90 12.97 -10.88
CA VAL A 60 6.81 12.81 -9.42
C VAL A 60 6.73 11.34 -9.01
N VAL A 61 5.89 10.55 -9.68
CA VAL A 61 5.75 9.11 -9.38
C VAL A 61 7.06 8.36 -9.64
N GLY A 62 7.77 8.69 -10.71
CA GLY A 62 9.07 8.10 -11.02
C GLY A 62 10.13 8.34 -9.94
N VAL A 63 10.24 9.57 -9.42
CA VAL A 63 11.20 9.91 -8.36
C VAL A 63 10.87 9.18 -7.06
N VAL A 64 9.59 9.16 -6.64
CA VAL A 64 9.17 8.46 -5.43
C VAL A 64 9.44 6.96 -5.54
N GLY A 65 9.15 6.36 -6.71
CA GLY A 65 9.47 4.96 -6.98
C GLY A 65 10.96 4.66 -6.87
N ALA A 66 11.82 5.52 -7.43
CA ALA A 66 13.27 5.36 -7.34
C ALA A 66 13.79 5.50 -5.90
N VAL A 67 13.27 6.45 -5.12
CA VAL A 67 13.63 6.63 -3.71
C VAL A 67 13.19 5.43 -2.88
N ALA A 68 11.97 4.92 -3.09
CA ALA A 68 11.47 3.74 -2.39
C ALA A 68 12.30 2.48 -2.72
N LEU A 69 12.65 2.27 -4.00
CA LEU A 69 13.53 1.18 -4.42
C LEU A 69 14.95 1.33 -3.84
N GLY A 70 15.51 2.54 -3.87
CA GLY A 70 16.82 2.82 -3.28
C GLY A 70 16.82 2.56 -1.77
N TYR A 71 15.78 3.00 -1.06
CA TYR A 71 15.62 2.75 0.36
C TYR A 71 15.52 1.25 0.66
N HIS A 72 14.69 0.51 -0.09
CA HIS A 72 14.54 -0.93 0.07
C HIS A 72 15.85 -1.69 -0.20
N LEU A 73 16.64 -1.28 -1.20
CA LEU A 73 17.92 -1.96 -1.50
C LEU A 73 19.00 -1.65 -0.46
N LEU A 74 19.03 -0.43 0.08
CA LEU A 74 20.01 0.00 1.08
C LEU A 74 19.64 -0.46 2.50
N HIS A 75 18.35 -0.62 2.79
CA HIS A 75 17.80 -1.12 4.04
C HIS A 75 17.17 -2.50 3.83
N GLN A 76 17.83 -3.38 3.06
CA GLN A 76 17.69 -4.81 3.27
C GLN A 76 18.32 -5.09 4.64
N ASP A 77 17.69 -4.61 5.72
CA ASP A 77 18.02 -5.09 7.05
C ASP A 77 17.78 -6.59 6.97
N ASP A 78 18.80 -7.38 7.33
CA ASP A 78 18.70 -8.83 7.42
C ASP A 78 17.76 -9.19 8.60
N GLU A 79 16.49 -8.78 8.49
CA GLU A 79 15.45 -8.98 9.47
C GLU A 79 14.82 -10.33 9.21
N VAL A 80 15.10 -11.28 10.09
CA VAL A 80 14.52 -12.61 10.03
C VAL A 80 13.35 -12.72 10.99
N ALA A 81 12.22 -13.25 10.54
CA ALA A 81 11.11 -13.50 11.44
C ALA A 81 11.51 -14.57 12.46
N ALA A 82 11.29 -14.29 13.75
CA ALA A 82 11.45 -15.23 14.85
C ALA A 82 10.08 -15.72 15.33
N SER A 83 9.90 -17.03 15.39
CA SER A 83 8.70 -17.68 15.93
C SER A 83 9.08 -18.59 17.09
N CYS A 84 8.35 -18.50 18.20
CA CYS A 84 8.49 -19.45 19.30
C CYS A 84 7.86 -20.78 18.88
N VAL A 85 8.60 -21.88 19.01
CA VAL A 85 8.14 -23.22 18.68
C VAL A 85 8.39 -24.17 19.84
N LYS A 86 7.54 -25.22 19.95
CA LYS A 86 7.76 -26.31 20.89
C LYS A 86 8.88 -27.22 20.41
N ASP A 87 9.82 -27.54 21.31
CA ASP A 87 10.95 -28.40 20.98
C ASP A 87 10.46 -29.84 20.71
N GLY A 88 10.92 -30.44 19.61
CA GLY A 88 10.51 -31.77 19.14
C GLY A 88 9.38 -31.80 18.10
N THR A 89 8.36 -30.94 18.20
CA THR A 89 7.24 -30.91 17.22
C THR A 89 7.29 -29.74 16.25
N ASN A 90 8.11 -28.71 16.54
CA ASN A 90 8.19 -27.46 15.77
C ASN A 90 6.83 -26.75 15.60
N GLU A 91 5.90 -27.02 16.52
CA GLU A 91 4.60 -26.36 16.55
C GLU A 91 4.79 -24.92 17.05
N VAL A 92 4.29 -23.98 16.28
CA VAL A 92 4.38 -22.55 16.58
C VAL A 92 3.44 -22.23 17.72
N VAL A 93 4.00 -21.66 18.78
CA VAL A 93 3.27 -21.29 19.99
C VAL A 93 3.32 -19.77 20.19
N PRO A 94 2.50 -19.22 21.10
CA PRO A 94 2.60 -17.82 21.47
C PRO A 94 4.02 -17.47 21.93
N ASP A 95 4.50 -16.29 21.52
CA ASP A 95 5.86 -15.82 21.82
C ASP A 95 6.13 -15.70 23.33
N GLU A 96 5.08 -15.54 24.12
CA GLU A 96 5.10 -15.47 25.58
C GLU A 96 5.77 -16.68 26.23
N TYR A 97 5.71 -17.86 25.62
CA TYR A 97 6.29 -19.07 26.20
C TYR A 97 7.82 -19.06 26.11
N CYS A 98 8.37 -18.46 25.06
CA CYS A 98 9.81 -18.29 24.91
C CYS A 98 10.34 -17.02 25.61
N SER A 99 9.49 -16.02 25.85
CA SER A 99 9.89 -14.79 26.54
C SER A 99 9.74 -14.85 28.06
N ARG A 100 8.69 -15.51 28.58
CA ARG A 100 8.48 -15.74 30.03
C ARG A 100 9.10 -17.05 30.52
N GLY A 101 9.48 -17.94 29.62
CA GLY A 101 10.21 -19.17 29.97
C GLY A 101 11.60 -18.85 30.52
N TYR A 102 12.07 -19.65 31.46
CA TYR A 102 13.43 -19.53 31.96
C TYR A 102 14.41 -20.18 30.98
N ALA A 103 15.62 -19.62 30.89
CA ALA A 103 16.66 -20.13 29.99
C ALA A 103 17.06 -21.55 30.40
N GLY A 104 16.88 -22.50 29.49
CA GLY A 104 17.31 -23.88 29.63
C GLY A 104 18.65 -24.13 28.92
N SER A 105 18.98 -25.41 28.71
CA SER A 105 20.17 -25.80 27.95
C SER A 105 19.98 -25.54 26.45
N HIS A 106 21.05 -25.19 25.74
CA HIS A 106 21.10 -25.18 24.27
C HIS A 106 20.00 -24.31 23.60
N SER A 107 19.93 -23.02 23.97
CA SER A 107 18.98 -22.01 23.44
C SER A 107 17.48 -22.34 23.57
N THR A 108 17.13 -23.28 24.44
CA THR A 108 15.74 -23.58 24.81
C THR A 108 15.26 -22.74 26.00
N PHE A 109 13.95 -22.55 26.09
CA PHE A 109 13.23 -21.86 27.15
C PHE A 109 12.22 -22.83 27.73
N ILE A 110 12.28 -23.07 29.03
CA ILE A 110 11.32 -23.97 29.67
C ILE A 110 10.18 -23.13 30.22
N TYR A 111 8.97 -23.45 29.79
CA TYR A 111 7.75 -22.81 30.24
C TYR A 111 6.70 -23.87 30.54
N ALA A 112 6.07 -23.80 31.72
CA ALA A 112 5.11 -24.80 32.18
C ALA A 112 5.59 -26.27 32.04
N GLY A 113 6.88 -26.52 32.29
CA GLY A 113 7.49 -27.86 32.21
C GLY A 113 7.75 -28.39 30.79
N SER A 114 7.47 -27.61 29.74
CA SER A 114 7.77 -27.96 28.35
C SER A 114 8.92 -27.11 27.79
N PRO A 115 9.84 -27.69 27.00
CA PRO A 115 10.88 -26.95 26.31
C PRO A 115 10.35 -26.28 25.04
N TYR A 116 10.70 -25.00 24.88
CA TYR A 116 10.43 -24.17 23.72
C TYR A 116 11.71 -23.58 23.16
N ARG A 117 11.72 -23.17 21.90
CA ARG A 117 12.88 -22.55 21.27
C ARG A 117 12.46 -21.57 20.19
N TYR A 118 13.36 -20.67 19.84
CA TYR A 118 13.11 -19.75 18.73
C TYR A 118 13.50 -20.40 17.41
N TYR A 119 12.64 -20.23 16.41
CA TYR A 119 12.84 -20.64 15.03
C TYR A 119 12.91 -19.39 14.16
N TYR A 120 13.96 -19.28 13.35
CA TYR A 120 14.34 -18.09 12.60
C TYR A 120 14.19 -18.33 11.10
N GLY A 121 13.64 -17.37 10.35
CA GLY A 121 13.73 -17.36 8.89
C GLY A 121 12.96 -18.47 8.15
N GLY A 122 11.79 -18.89 8.66
CA GLY A 122 10.92 -19.88 8.01
C GLY A 122 9.48 -19.39 7.84
N SER A 123 8.68 -20.15 7.08
CA SER A 123 7.24 -19.87 6.93
C SER A 123 6.47 -20.56 8.07
N SER A 124 5.69 -19.77 8.80
CA SER A 124 4.73 -20.27 9.80
C SER A 124 3.35 -19.67 9.55
N GLY A 125 2.34 -20.53 9.44
CA GLY A 125 0.95 -20.14 9.16
C GLY A 125 0.19 -19.59 10.37
N GLY A 126 0.85 -19.38 11.51
CA GLY A 126 0.22 -18.95 12.76
C GLY A 126 0.45 -19.91 13.92
N ILE A 127 -0.17 -19.62 15.06
CA ILE A 127 -0.13 -20.46 16.26
C ILE A 127 -0.79 -21.80 15.96
N GLY A 128 -0.18 -22.91 16.38
CA GLY A 128 -0.63 -24.28 16.11
C GLY A 128 -0.15 -24.85 14.76
N THR A 129 0.57 -24.07 13.95
CA THR A 129 1.14 -24.56 12.68
C THR A 129 2.57 -25.07 12.87
N ILE A 130 3.01 -26.02 12.05
CA ILE A 130 4.39 -26.52 12.08
C ILE A 130 5.27 -25.55 11.30
N ALA A 131 6.28 -24.98 11.96
CA ALA A 131 7.27 -24.13 11.30
C ALA A 131 8.15 -24.96 10.36
N ARG A 132 8.39 -24.47 9.13
CA ARG A 132 9.22 -25.16 8.13
C ARG A 132 10.16 -24.19 7.40
N GLY A 133 11.29 -24.72 6.96
CA GLY A 133 12.23 -24.04 6.06
C GLY A 133 13.10 -22.95 6.72
N GLY A 134 13.10 -22.84 8.04
CA GLY A 134 13.94 -21.92 8.79
C GLY A 134 15.11 -22.62 9.52
N THR A 135 15.86 -21.83 10.27
CA THR A 135 16.99 -22.25 11.09
C THR A 135 16.67 -22.08 12.57
N ILE A 136 17.31 -22.90 13.42
CA ILE A 136 17.14 -22.77 14.87
C ILE A 136 18.21 -21.87 15.49
N GLU A 137 19.28 -21.62 14.75
CA GLU A 137 20.28 -20.64 15.10
C GLU A 137 20.03 -19.34 14.34
N ILE A 138 20.22 -18.22 15.04
CA ILE A 138 20.22 -16.89 14.43
C ILE A 138 21.40 -16.80 13.45
N PRO A 139 21.15 -16.48 12.18
CA PRO A 139 22.21 -16.23 11.21
C PRO A 139 23.05 -15.00 11.61
N LYS A 140 24.36 -15.03 11.32
CA LYS A 140 25.29 -13.94 11.69
C LYS A 140 24.91 -12.65 10.95
N GLY A 141 24.97 -11.52 11.64
CA GLY A 141 24.65 -10.20 11.06
C GLY A 141 23.16 -9.89 10.96
N THR A 142 22.28 -10.82 11.36
CA THR A 142 20.83 -10.67 11.21
C THR A 142 20.15 -10.23 12.50
N THR A 143 19.07 -9.44 12.35
CA THR A 143 18.21 -9.01 13.46
C THR A 143 16.92 -9.81 13.41
N ALA A 144 16.73 -10.73 14.35
CA ALA A 144 15.49 -11.48 14.36
C ALA A 144 14.37 -10.70 15.07
N LYS A 145 13.20 -10.56 14.44
CA LYS A 145 12.04 -9.89 15.04
C LYS A 145 10.98 -10.91 15.42
N THR A 146 10.61 -10.94 16.69
CA THR A 146 9.48 -11.76 17.15
C THR A 146 8.15 -11.05 16.89
N LYS A 147 7.06 -11.82 16.84
CA LYS A 147 5.70 -11.26 16.70
C LYS A 147 5.29 -10.35 17.87
N SER A 148 5.94 -10.48 19.03
CA SER A 148 5.73 -9.62 20.22
C SER A 148 6.51 -8.30 20.16
N GLY A 149 7.30 -8.06 19.10
CA GLY A 149 8.13 -6.86 18.95
C GLY A 149 9.50 -6.95 19.62
N THR A 150 9.88 -8.13 20.12
CA THR A 150 11.23 -8.34 20.66
C THR A 150 12.22 -8.50 19.51
N SER A 151 13.30 -7.71 19.55
CA SER A 151 14.42 -7.89 18.62
C SER A 151 15.47 -8.81 19.26
N ILE A 152 15.92 -9.81 18.53
CA ILE A 152 16.96 -10.74 18.95
C ILE A 152 18.10 -10.63 17.94
N THR A 153 19.19 -10.02 18.35
CA THR A 153 20.37 -9.81 17.51
C THR A 153 21.50 -10.72 17.95
N LYS A 154 22.23 -11.29 16.98
CA LYS A 154 23.47 -12.03 17.26
C LYS A 154 24.67 -11.14 16.98
N SER A 155 25.15 -10.43 18.01
CA SER A 155 26.38 -9.63 17.94
C SER A 155 27.56 -10.45 18.46
N GLY A 156 28.26 -11.16 17.58
CA GLY A 156 29.37 -12.05 17.95
C GLY A 156 28.90 -13.41 18.50
N SER A 157 29.48 -13.85 19.62
CA SER A 157 29.17 -15.13 20.28
C SER A 157 27.93 -15.07 21.18
N SER A 158 27.40 -13.88 21.43
CA SER A 158 26.28 -13.63 22.34
C SER A 158 25.02 -13.26 21.57
N VAL A 159 23.88 -13.73 22.08
CA VAL A 159 22.55 -13.36 21.60
C VAL A 159 22.01 -12.28 22.52
N SER A 160 21.80 -11.08 21.98
CA SER A 160 21.24 -9.94 22.69
C SER A 160 19.75 -9.81 22.38
N ARG A 161 18.93 -9.61 23.40
CA ARG A 161 17.49 -9.36 23.27
C ARG A 161 17.23 -7.87 23.49
N GLY A 162 16.99 -7.14 22.43
CA GLY A 162 16.56 -5.75 22.45
C GLY A 162 15.06 -5.68 22.74
N GLY A 163 14.72 -5.39 24.00
CA GLY A 163 13.39 -5.00 24.47
C GLY A 163 13.51 -3.78 25.38
N PHE A 164 12.60 -2.81 25.24
CA PHE A 164 12.53 -1.62 26.07
C PHE A 164 12.29 -2.01 27.55
N GLY A 165 13.31 -1.84 28.39
CA GLY A 165 13.17 -1.52 29.81
C GLY A 165 12.82 -2.67 30.78
N SER A 166 13.85 -3.29 31.37
CA SER A 166 14.01 -3.41 32.83
C SER A 166 15.45 -3.84 33.12
N LYS A 167 16.34 -2.86 33.29
CA LYS A 167 17.64 -3.11 33.90
C LYS A 167 17.40 -3.27 35.40
N SER A 168 17.24 -4.49 35.88
CA SER A 168 17.49 -4.79 37.29
C SER A 168 19.01 -4.79 37.48
N GLY A 169 19.56 -3.63 37.85
CA GLY A 169 20.96 -3.51 38.25
C GLY A 169 21.19 -4.30 39.53
N GLY A 170 21.80 -5.48 39.40
CA GLY A 170 22.40 -6.19 40.52
C GLY A 170 23.79 -5.63 40.75
N SER A 171 23.91 -4.68 41.69
CA SER A 171 25.19 -4.32 42.29
C SER A 171 25.53 -5.42 43.30
N SER A 172 26.34 -6.39 42.89
CA SER A 172 27.01 -7.29 43.84
C SER A 172 28.33 -6.64 44.22
N GLY A 173 28.34 -5.97 45.38
CA GLY A 173 29.56 -5.62 46.07
C GLY A 173 30.24 -6.87 46.60
N SER A 174 31.55 -6.94 46.39
CA SER A 174 32.54 -7.64 47.21
C SER A 174 33.87 -6.95 46.98
#